data_AF-A0A950XBQ9-F1
#
_entry.id   AF-A0A950XBQ9-F1
#
_cell.length_a   1.000
_cell.length_b   1.000
_cell.length_c   1.000
_cell.angle_alpha   90.00
_cell.angle_beta   90.00
_cell.angle_gamma   90.00
#
_symmetry.space_group_name_H-M   'P 1'
#
loop_
_entity.id
_entity.type
_entity.pdbx_description
1 polymer ?
#
loop_
_entity_poly.entity_id
_entity_poly.type
_entity_poly.pdbx_seq_one_letter_code
_entity_poly.pdbx_strand_id
1 'polypeptide(L)' 'MEITLSLEDDLVKQLRKIAVERDTTMKALVQSYLQELAAENVTSGGKRRERDALDRTFKRFQLKIGKKTWTRADLHARS' A
#
# COMPACT_ATOMS: atom_id res chain seq x y z
N MET A 1 11.85 8.88 16.83
CA MET A 1 11.53 7.82 17.79
C MET A 1 12.63 6.78 17.69
N GLU A 2 13.23 6.36 18.80
CA GLU A 2 14.25 5.29 18.79
C GLU A 2 13.56 3.95 19.03
N ILE A 3 13.98 2.92 18.29
CA ILE A 3 13.39 1.58 18.33
C ILE A 3 14.52 0.58 18.57
N THR A 4 14.37 -0.28 19.58
CA THR A 4 15.28 -1.38 19.86
C THR A 4 14.66 -2.67 19.31
N LEU A 5 15.41 -3.41 18.48
CA LEU A 5 15.00 -4.71 17.96
C LEU A 5 15.92 -5.80 18.48
N SER A 6 15.34 -6.90 18.94
CA SER A 6 16.07 -8.14 19.19
C SER A 6 16.14 -8.93 17.88
N LEU A 7 17.35 -9.21 17.40
CA LEU A 7 17.63 -9.94 16.17
C LEU A 7 18.58 -11.09 16.49
N GLU A 8 18.51 -12.14 15.68
CA GLU A 8 19.47 -13.25 15.76
C GLU A 8 20.88 -12.78 15.39
N ASP A 9 21.90 -13.24 16.13
CA ASP A 9 23.28 -12.79 15.96
C ASP A 9 23.82 -13.00 14.54
N ASP A 10 23.45 -14.11 13.91
CA ASP A 10 23.91 -14.42 12.55
C ASP A 10 23.28 -13.51 11.51
N LEU A 11 22.02 -13.10 11.71
CA LEU A 11 21.37 -12.09 10.87
C LEU A 11 22.07 -10.73 11.01
N VAL A 12 22.46 -10.35 12.24
CA VAL A 12 23.20 -9.09 12.48
C VAL A 12 24.55 -9.10 11.77
N LYS A 13 25.28 -10.21 11.79
CA LYS A 13 26.56 -10.36 11.07
C LYS A 13 26.39 -10.19 9.57
N GLN A 14 25.37 -10.84 8.99
CA GLN A 14 25.08 -10.73 7.57
C GLN A 14 24.70 -9.30 7.17
N LEU A 15 23.83 -8.64 7.95
CA LEU A 15 23.43 -7.26 7.68
C LEU A 15 24.60 -6.27 7.78
N ARG A 16 25.51 -6.46 8.73
CA ARG A 16 26.73 -5.64 8.82
C ARG A 16 27.65 -5.82 7.63
N LYS A 17 27.81 -7.05 7.13
CA LYS A 17 28.58 -7.32 5.91
C LYS A 17 27.98 -6.57 4.71
N ILE A 18 26.66 -6.67 4.52
CA ILE A 18 25.96 -5.96 3.44
C ILE A 18 26.09 -4.45 3.59
N ALA A 19 26.02 -3.93 4.82
CA ALA A 19 26.17 -2.50 5.08
C ALA A 19 27.55 -2.00 4.64
N VAL A 20 28.62 -2.74 4.96
CA VAL A 20 29.99 -2.42 4.53
C VAL A 20 30.13 -2.50 3.01
N GLU A 21 29.61 -3.56 2.38
CA GLU A 21 29.68 -3.73 0.91
C GLU A 21 28.97 -2.63 0.13
N ARG A 22 28.00 -1.94 0.75
CA ARG A 22 27.21 -0.87 0.13
C ARG A 22 27.55 0.53 0.65
N ASP A 23 28.67 0.67 1.37
CA ASP A 23 29.09 1.94 2.00
C ASP A 23 27.96 2.62 2.80
N THR A 24 27.21 1.83 3.55
CA THR A 24 26.04 2.28 4.32
C THR A 24 26.08 1.76 5.75
N THR A 25 25.06 2.09 6.54
CA THR A 25 24.94 1.63 7.93
C THR A 25 23.76 0.68 8.07
N MET A 26 23.85 -0.23 9.05
CA MET A 26 22.75 -1.14 9.38
C MET A 26 21.47 -0.36 9.73
N LYS A 27 21.59 0.77 10.44
CA LYS A 27 20.45 1.66 10.75
C LYS A 27 19.81 2.19 9.47
N ALA A 28 20.61 2.65 8.51
CA ALA A 28 20.11 3.15 7.23
C ALA A 28 19.41 2.05 6.41
N LEU A 29 19.94 0.82 6.38
CA LEU A 29 19.30 -0.32 5.71
C LEU A 29 17.93 -0.66 6.31
N VAL A 30 17.83 -0.71 7.64
CA VAL A 30 16.56 -0.97 8.32
C VAL A 30 15.58 0.16 8.05
N GLN A 31 16.04 1.41 8.11
CA GLN A 31 15.22 2.58 7.86
C GLN A 31 14.68 2.62 6.42
N SER A 32 15.52 2.33 5.42
CA SER A 32 15.09 2.28 4.03
C SER A 32 14.05 1.20 3.79
N TYR A 33 14.24 0.00 4.36
CA TYR A 33 13.29 -1.09 4.24
C TYR A 33 11.93 -0.75 4.88
N LEU A 34 11.93 -0.14 6.06
CA LEU A 34 10.70 0.31 6.71
C LEU A 34 9.97 1.40 5.93
N GLN A 35 10.71 2.30 5.28
CA GLN A 35 10.15 3.34 4.41
C GLN A 35 9.51 2.72 3.15
N GLU A 36 10.17 1.75 2.54
CA GLU A 36 9.64 1.02 1.38
C GLU A 36 8.35 0.26 1.75
N LEU A 37 8.37 -0.47 2.88
CA LEU A 37 7.19 -1.16 3.40
C LEU A 37 6.02 -0.20 3.70
N ALA A 38 6.32 0.99 4.21
CA ALA A 38 5.31 2.03 4.44
C ALA A 38 4.77 2.58 3.11
N ALA A 39 5.62 2.81 2.12
CA ALA A 39 5.22 3.29 0.80
C ALA A 39 4.34 2.27 0.05
N GLU A 40 4.67 0.99 0.12
CA GLU A 40 3.85 -0.10 -0.41
C GLU A 40 2.46 -0.14 0.25
N ASN A 41 2.42 0.02 1.57
CA ASN A 41 1.17 0.09 2.33
C ASN A 41 0.34 1.35 2.05
N VAL A 42 0.96 2.49 1.77
CA VAL A 42 0.23 3.70 1.34
C VAL A 42 -0.35 3.48 -0.06
N THR A 43 0.42 2.89 -0.97
CA THR A 43 0.02 2.63 -2.36
C THR A 43 -1.12 1.61 -2.45
N SER A 44 -1.08 0.56 -1.63
CA SER A 44 -2.13 -0.47 -1.54
C SER A 44 -3.29 -0.06 -0.62
N GLY A 45 -3.00 0.66 0.47
CA GLY A 45 -3.95 1.14 1.46
C GLY A 45 -4.83 2.28 0.97
N GLY A 46 -4.34 3.17 0.10
CA GLY A 46 -5.16 4.20 -0.56
C GLY A 46 -6.29 3.57 -1.37
N LYS A 47 -5.94 2.66 -2.30
CA LYS A 47 -6.93 1.91 -3.11
C LYS A 47 -7.88 1.10 -2.25
N ARG A 48 -7.42 0.46 -1.18
CA ARG A 48 -8.28 -0.33 -0.29
C ARG A 48 -9.22 0.56 0.52
N ARG A 49 -8.74 1.67 1.07
CA ARG A 49 -9.55 2.64 1.83
C ARG A 49 -10.58 3.33 0.96
N GLU A 50 -10.22 3.72 -0.26
CA GLU A 50 -11.14 4.30 -1.24
C GLU A 50 -12.21 3.29 -1.65
N ARG A 51 -11.84 2.03 -1.91
CA ARG A 51 -12.79 0.95 -2.19
C ARG A 51 -13.71 0.69 -1.01
N ASP A 52 -13.18 0.63 0.22
CA ASP A 52 -13.98 0.40 1.42
C ASP A 52 -14.89 1.60 1.73
N ALA A 53 -14.46 2.83 1.43
CA ALA A 53 -15.29 4.02 1.55
C ALA A 53 -16.40 4.04 0.48
N LEU A 54 -16.08 3.62 -0.73
CA LEU A 54 -17.02 3.49 -1.84
C LEU A 54 -18.05 2.39 -1.57
N ASP A 55 -17.63 1.20 -1.12
CA ASP A 55 -18.51 0.09 -0.76
C ASP A 55 -19.44 0.46 0.41
N ARG A 56 -18.92 1.16 1.43
CA ARG A 56 -19.76 1.73 2.50
C ARG A 56 -20.78 2.73 1.97
N THR A 57 -20.39 3.56 1.01
CA THR A 57 -21.30 4.54 0.38
C THR A 57 -22.38 3.83 -0.43
N PHE A 58 -22.04 2.81 -1.23
CA PHE A 58 -23.02 2.03 -2.01
C PHE A 58 -23.98 1.21 -1.13
N LYS A 59 -23.49 0.64 -0.02
CA LYS A 59 -24.33 -0.07 0.97
C LYS A 59 -25.27 0.89 1.69
N ARG A 60 -24.80 2.09 2.02
CA ARG A 60 -25.59 3.10 2.75
C ARG A 60 -26.59 3.84 1.85
N PHE A 61 -26.23 4.10 0.60
CA PHE A 61 -27.05 4.81 -0.36
C PHE A 61 -27.39 3.89 -1.52
N GLN A 62 -28.51 3.16 -1.40
CA GLN A 62 -29.15 2.50 -2.54
C GLN A 62 -29.90 3.53 -3.40
N LEU A 63 -29.17 4.48 -3.97
CA LEU A 63 -29.73 5.46 -4.89
C LEU A 63 -30.07 4.77 -6.22
N LYS A 64 -31.37 4.60 -6.51
CA LYS A 64 -31.84 4.37 -7.87
C LYS A 64 -31.65 5.65 -8.68
N ILE A 65 -30.50 5.78 -9.34
CA ILE A 65 -30.25 6.89 -10.27
C ILE A 65 -31.00 6.60 -11.58
N GLY A 66 -32.23 7.11 -11.68
CA GLY A 66 -33.01 7.18 -12.91
C GLY A 66 -33.77 5.91 -13.33
N LYS A 67 -34.64 6.05 -14.35
CA LYS A 67 -35.47 4.97 -14.94
C LYS A 67 -34.74 4.13 -16.00
N LYS A 68 -33.45 4.37 -16.26
CA LYS A 68 -32.80 3.91 -17.49
C LYS A 68 -31.85 2.75 -17.24
N THR A 69 -32.32 1.55 -17.59
CA THR A 69 -31.48 0.36 -17.77
C THR A 69 -30.61 0.61 -18.99
N TRP A 70 -29.33 0.89 -18.79
CA TRP A 70 -28.39 1.03 -19.91
C TRP A 70 -28.23 -0.33 -20.58
N THR A 71 -28.57 -0.43 -21.86
CA THR A 71 -28.21 -1.59 -22.66
C THR A 71 -26.78 -1.40 -23.18
N ARG A 72 -26.08 -2.49 -23.48
CA ARG A 72 -24.70 -2.44 -24.01
C ARG A 72 -24.61 -1.58 -25.29
N ALA A 73 -25.69 -1.50 -26.07
CA ALA A 73 -25.80 -0.65 -27.23
C ALA A 73 -25.83 0.85 -26.88
N ASP A 74 -26.51 1.25 -25.81
CA ASP A 74 -26.59 2.65 -25.36
C ASP A 74 -25.23 3.21 -24.91
N LEU A 75 -24.33 2.33 -24.43
CA LEU A 75 -23.01 2.71 -23.94
C LEU A 75 -22.05 3.11 -25.08
N HIS A 76 -22.17 2.44 -26.24
CA HIS A 76 -21.32 2.67 -27.40
C HIS A 76 -21.71 3.90 -28.24
N ALA A 77 -22.89 4.48 -28.02
CA ALA A 77 -23.36 5.66 -28.76
C ALA A 77 -22.75 7.00 -28.29
N ARG A 78 -21.87 6.98 -27.28
CA ARG A 78 -21.18 8.16 -26.74
C ARG A 78 -19.70 8.11 -27.10
N SER A 79 -19.38 8.20 -28.38
CA SER A 79 -18.03 8.44 -28.91
C SER A 79 -18.07 9.54 -29.93
#